data_AF-A0A3A4JIL9-F1
#
_entry.id   AF-A0A3A4JIL9-F1
#
_cell.length_a   1.000
_cell.length_b   1.000
_cell.length_c   1.000
_cell.angle_alpha   90.00
_cell.angle_beta   90.00
_cell.angle_gamma   90.00
#
_symmetry.space_group_name_H-M   'P 1'
#
loop_
_entity.id
_entity.type
_entity.pdbx_description
1 polymer ?
#
loop_
_entity_poly.entity_id
_entity_poly.type
_entity_poly.pdbx_seq_one_letter_code
_entity_poly.pdbx_strand_id
1 'polypeptide(L)'
;MATATTAQQSRTRAQLRQAVGELLGDLIQITATANGTTTTTIDTLNVGSAEDHFNGRYLMATSGANAGEVKRITATATSTGTLTHGAFSTATAAGDTFDVTNARGRGFRPDEYHAAINELIVEAWPAFAIHVEDGAGTFDADTEDITVDAALAAVYEVEWTDSQGTEHRIRGSNASQRDGWIADPANGKIKIVGSAKLEPDGNTVTLKGYGRQDTLSAEADTCLIPAAWLVPAAALRLATRGLTRDPDRYGPLLGVLQRRVDQHFPLIATTRAPGWKSVRSA
;
A
#
# COMPACT_ATOMS: atom_id res chain seq x y z
N MET A 1 13.56 -4.66 -14.23
CA MET A 1 12.34 -5.21 -13.60
C MET A 1 12.78 -6.00 -12.38
N ALA A 2 12.70 -5.40 -11.19
CA ALA A 2 13.06 -6.08 -9.95
C ALA A 2 12.03 -7.17 -9.64
N THR A 3 12.49 -8.38 -9.30
CA THR A 3 11.61 -9.52 -8.99
C THR A 3 11.65 -9.75 -7.48
N ALA A 4 10.56 -9.42 -6.79
CA ALA A 4 10.44 -9.63 -5.35
C ALA A 4 10.24 -11.13 -5.06
N THR A 5 11.21 -11.76 -4.39
CA THR A 5 11.16 -13.19 -4.03
C THR A 5 10.74 -13.36 -2.57
N THR A 6 9.44 -13.21 -2.30
CA THR A 6 8.77 -13.87 -1.16
C THR A 6 7.28 -13.91 -1.49
N ALA A 7 6.62 -15.06 -1.34
CA ALA A 7 5.18 -15.22 -1.55
C ALA A 7 4.39 -14.50 -0.44
N GLN A 8 4.52 -13.18 -0.40
CA GLN A 8 3.78 -12.31 0.48
C GLN A 8 2.39 -12.14 -0.13
N GLN A 9 1.33 -12.43 0.62
CA GLN A 9 -0.05 -12.28 0.15
C GLN A 9 -0.34 -10.80 -0.11
N SER A 10 0.01 -10.33 -1.30
CA SER A 10 -0.26 -8.97 -1.74
C SER A 10 -1.77 -8.79 -1.87
N ARG A 11 -2.26 -7.64 -1.42
CA ARG A 11 -3.68 -7.25 -1.59
C ARG A 11 -3.75 -5.90 -2.24
N THR A 12 -4.78 -5.70 -3.06
CA THR A 12 -5.01 -4.39 -3.67
C THR A 12 -5.58 -3.41 -2.65
N ARG A 13 -5.48 -2.10 -2.93
CA ARG A 13 -6.09 -1.07 -2.07
C ARG A 13 -7.59 -1.30 -1.88
N ALA A 14 -8.30 -1.70 -2.95
CA ALA A 14 -9.72 -2.04 -2.87
C ALA A 14 -9.99 -3.18 -1.86
N GLN A 15 -9.23 -4.27 -1.94
CA GLN A 15 -9.37 -5.41 -1.03
C GLN A 15 -9.06 -5.04 0.42
N LEU A 16 -8.05 -4.19 0.65
CA LEU A 16 -7.73 -3.70 1.99
C LEU A 16 -8.86 -2.83 2.54
N ARG A 17 -9.36 -1.88 1.75
CA ARG A 17 -10.49 -1.02 2.15
C ARG A 17 -11.73 -1.84 2.48
N GLN A 18 -12.07 -2.81 1.64
CA GLN A 18 -13.22 -3.70 1.86
C GLN A 18 -13.06 -4.50 3.16
N ALA A 19 -11.90 -5.11 3.37
CA ALA A 19 -11.63 -5.86 4.60
C ALA A 19 -11.69 -4.98 5.86
N VAL A 20 -11.23 -3.73 5.80
CA VAL A 20 -11.34 -2.77 6.92
C VAL A 20 -12.81 -2.38 7.16
N GLY A 21 -13.55 -2.09 6.09
CA GLY A 21 -14.98 -1.73 6.17
C GLY A 21 -15.85 -2.85 6.72
N GLU A 22 -15.59 -4.10 6.31
CA GLU A 22 -16.24 -5.31 6.86
C GLU A 22 -15.95 -5.47 8.34
N LEU A 23 -14.68 -5.31 8.76
CA LEU A 23 -14.27 -5.45 10.15
C LEU A 23 -14.94 -4.39 11.06
N LEU A 24 -15.22 -3.21 10.52
CA LEU A 24 -15.95 -2.15 11.21
C LEU A 24 -17.48 -2.28 11.09
N GLY A 25 -17.98 -3.19 10.25
CA GLY A 25 -19.40 -3.32 9.89
C GLY A 25 -19.97 -2.10 9.18
N ASP A 26 -19.11 -1.31 8.51
CA ASP A 26 -19.48 -0.06 7.84
C ASP A 26 -19.68 -0.21 6.33
N LEU A 27 -19.31 -1.36 5.78
CA LEU A 27 -19.39 -1.68 4.36
C LEU A 27 -20.68 -2.43 4.02
N ILE A 28 -21.33 -2.02 2.94
CA ILE A 28 -22.31 -2.83 2.21
C ILE A 28 -21.88 -2.88 0.75
N GLN A 29 -21.70 -4.07 0.21
CA GLN A 29 -21.41 -4.25 -1.21
C GLN A 29 -22.71 -4.42 -1.98
N ILE A 30 -22.87 -3.68 -3.07
CA ILE A 30 -24.04 -3.76 -3.94
C ILE A 30 -23.61 -4.00 -5.37
N THR A 31 -24.50 -4.61 -6.15
CA THR A 31 -24.30 -4.86 -7.58
C THR A 31 -25.49 -4.31 -8.33
N ALA A 32 -25.25 -3.48 -9.34
CA ALA A 32 -26.31 -2.95 -10.17
C ALA A 32 -27.05 -4.10 -10.87
N THR A 33 -28.34 -4.25 -10.60
CA THR A 33 -29.18 -5.30 -11.21
C THR A 33 -29.77 -4.86 -12.55
N ALA A 34 -29.74 -3.55 -12.84
CA ALA A 34 -30.21 -2.96 -14.08
C ALA A 34 -29.38 -1.74 -14.48
N ASN A 35 -29.50 -1.33 -15.75
CA ASN A 35 -28.89 -0.11 -16.24
C ASN A 35 -29.51 1.11 -15.54
N GLY A 36 -28.65 1.95 -14.99
CA GLY A 36 -29.01 3.22 -14.38
C GLY A 36 -28.71 4.40 -15.29
N THR A 37 -28.57 5.57 -14.68
CA THR A 37 -28.15 6.80 -15.37
C THR A 37 -26.83 7.27 -14.80
N THR A 38 -26.33 8.44 -15.20
CA THR A 38 -25.19 9.06 -14.52
C THR A 38 -25.52 9.44 -13.08
N THR A 39 -26.80 9.62 -12.73
CA THR A 39 -27.27 10.07 -11.42
C THR A 39 -28.04 9.01 -10.64
N THR A 40 -28.20 7.82 -11.20
CA THR A 40 -28.96 6.73 -10.56
C THR A 40 -28.27 5.39 -10.73
N THR A 41 -28.26 4.59 -9.67
CA THR A 41 -27.86 3.18 -9.68
C THR A 41 -29.03 2.33 -9.24
N ILE A 42 -29.29 1.20 -9.90
CA ILE A 42 -30.44 0.33 -9.61
C ILE A 42 -29.94 -1.01 -9.05
N ASP A 43 -30.28 -1.32 -7.81
CA ASP A 43 -30.09 -2.64 -7.18
C ASP A 43 -31.38 -3.07 -6.48
N THR A 44 -32.15 -3.91 -7.16
CA THR A 44 -33.42 -4.45 -6.65
C THR A 44 -33.25 -5.51 -5.56
N LEU A 45 -32.05 -6.06 -5.36
CA LEU A 45 -31.79 -7.12 -4.39
C LEU A 45 -31.49 -6.54 -3.01
N ASN A 46 -30.50 -5.65 -2.91
CA ASN A 46 -30.09 -5.09 -1.62
C ASN A 46 -30.92 -3.86 -1.25
N VAL A 47 -31.12 -2.93 -2.19
CA VAL A 47 -31.86 -1.69 -1.92
C VAL A 47 -33.37 -1.93 -1.92
N GLY A 48 -33.82 -2.91 -2.73
CA GLY A 48 -35.23 -3.30 -2.80
C GLY A 48 -35.76 -4.05 -1.58
N SER A 49 -34.87 -4.69 -0.81
CA SER A 49 -35.23 -5.49 0.38
C SER A 49 -34.85 -4.84 1.71
N ALA A 50 -34.10 -3.74 1.70
CA ALA A 50 -33.56 -3.14 2.91
C ALA A 50 -34.60 -2.31 3.69
N GLU A 51 -34.68 -2.56 5.00
CA GLU A 51 -35.25 -1.62 5.99
C GLU A 51 -34.31 -0.43 6.24
N ASP A 52 -33.05 -0.55 5.83
CA ASP A 52 -31.97 0.37 6.16
C ASP A 52 -31.88 1.51 5.14
N HIS A 53 -31.84 2.75 5.62
CA HIS A 53 -31.86 3.93 4.77
C HIS A 53 -30.44 4.26 4.25
N PHE A 54 -30.30 4.39 2.93
CA PHE A 54 -29.02 4.67 2.27
C PHE A 54 -28.73 6.17 2.11
N ASN A 55 -29.69 7.07 2.36
CA ASN A 55 -29.43 8.51 2.15
C ASN A 55 -28.35 9.01 3.11
N GLY A 56 -27.43 9.82 2.57
CA GLY A 56 -26.30 10.37 3.30
C GLY A 56 -25.06 9.47 3.32
N ARG A 57 -25.17 8.22 2.84
CA ARG A 57 -24.05 7.30 2.65
C ARG A 57 -23.24 7.65 1.39
N TYR A 58 -22.04 7.09 1.29
CA TYR A 58 -21.18 7.26 0.11
C TYR A 58 -21.17 5.99 -0.71
N LEU A 59 -21.40 6.14 -2.02
CA LEU A 59 -21.35 5.10 -3.03
C LEU A 59 -20.02 5.23 -3.79
N MET A 60 -19.19 4.21 -3.73
CA MET A 60 -17.94 4.13 -4.48
C MET A 60 -18.04 3.04 -5.53
N ALA A 61 -17.83 3.37 -6.79
CA ALA A 61 -17.79 2.37 -7.87
C ALA A 61 -16.50 1.55 -7.78
N THR A 62 -16.63 0.23 -7.73
CA THR A 62 -15.51 -0.71 -7.65
C THR A 62 -15.21 -1.43 -8.95
N SER A 63 -16.11 -1.32 -9.94
CA SER A 63 -15.91 -1.84 -11.29
C SER A 63 -16.54 -0.92 -12.33
N GLY A 64 -16.47 -1.35 -13.60
CA GLY A 64 -17.08 -0.64 -14.73
C GLY A 64 -16.34 0.63 -15.13
N ALA A 65 -16.97 1.43 -15.99
CA ALA A 65 -16.39 2.67 -16.54
C ALA A 65 -16.21 3.78 -15.49
N ASN A 66 -16.90 3.66 -14.35
CA ASN A 66 -16.86 4.64 -13.26
C ASN A 66 -15.93 4.22 -12.10
N ALA A 67 -15.15 3.13 -12.25
CA ALA A 67 -14.32 2.58 -11.18
C ALA A 67 -13.44 3.66 -10.50
N GLY A 68 -13.51 3.72 -9.16
CA GLY A 68 -12.78 4.70 -8.35
C GLY A 68 -13.55 6.01 -8.10
N GLU A 69 -14.65 6.28 -8.80
CA GLU A 69 -15.49 7.44 -8.51
C GLU A 69 -16.32 7.23 -7.22
N VAL A 70 -16.46 8.31 -6.45
CA VAL A 70 -17.24 8.34 -5.21
C VAL A 70 -18.33 9.40 -5.32
N LYS A 71 -19.57 9.03 -5.00
CA LYS A 71 -20.72 9.95 -4.97
C LYS A 71 -21.50 9.78 -3.67
N ARG A 72 -22.06 10.87 -3.16
CA ARG A 72 -22.96 10.83 -2.01
C ARG A 72 -24.37 10.47 -2.46
N ILE A 73 -25.00 9.53 -1.76
CA ILE A 73 -26.39 9.13 -2.00
C ILE A 73 -27.31 10.20 -1.39
N THR A 74 -28.19 10.76 -2.21
CA THR A 74 -29.13 11.82 -1.83
C THR A 74 -30.55 11.30 -1.63
N ALA A 75 -30.94 10.26 -2.36
CA ALA A 75 -32.25 9.64 -2.22
C ALA A 75 -32.21 8.13 -2.50
N THR A 76 -33.17 7.42 -1.92
CA THR A 76 -33.34 5.96 -2.04
C THR A 76 -34.82 5.70 -2.32
N ALA A 77 -35.12 4.98 -3.40
CA ALA A 77 -36.46 4.52 -3.72
C ALA A 77 -36.51 2.99 -3.59
N THR A 78 -36.88 2.52 -2.39
CA THR A 78 -36.90 1.08 -2.05
C THR A 78 -37.82 0.26 -2.96
N SER A 79 -38.97 0.81 -3.37
CA SER A 79 -39.90 0.13 -4.29
C SER A 79 -39.31 -0.25 -5.64
N THR A 80 -38.23 0.42 -6.06
CA THR A 80 -37.55 0.18 -7.35
C THR A 80 -36.08 -0.23 -7.18
N GLY A 81 -35.56 -0.28 -5.95
CA GLY A 81 -34.14 -0.46 -5.68
C GLY A 81 -33.24 0.66 -6.20
N THR A 82 -33.78 1.88 -6.40
CA THR A 82 -33.01 2.98 -7.01
C THR A 82 -32.30 3.82 -5.97
N LEU A 83 -30.99 4.00 -6.14
CA LEU A 83 -30.18 5.00 -5.43
C LEU A 83 -29.99 6.21 -6.33
N THR A 84 -30.25 7.41 -5.79
CA THR A 84 -29.96 8.69 -6.45
C THR A 84 -28.73 9.32 -5.81
N HIS A 85 -27.81 9.79 -6.64
CA HIS A 85 -26.54 10.37 -6.21
C HIS A 85 -26.06 11.46 -7.20
N GLY A 86 -24.98 12.17 -6.86
CA GLY A 86 -24.34 13.09 -7.79
C GLY A 86 -23.85 12.38 -9.07
N ALA A 87 -23.70 13.11 -10.18
CA ALA A 87 -23.40 12.50 -11.48
C ALA A 87 -22.03 11.79 -11.50
N PHE A 88 -22.00 10.52 -11.91
CA PHE A 88 -20.81 9.81 -12.41
C PHE A 88 -20.44 10.28 -13.82
N SER A 89 -19.22 9.99 -14.27
CA SER A 89 -18.77 10.34 -15.62
C SER A 89 -19.53 9.58 -16.71
N THR A 90 -19.90 8.33 -16.44
CA THR A 90 -20.66 7.45 -17.35
C THR A 90 -21.91 6.92 -16.65
N ALA A 91 -22.95 6.57 -17.42
CA ALA A 91 -24.13 5.88 -16.86
C ALA A 91 -23.72 4.52 -16.27
N THR A 92 -24.34 4.12 -15.16
CA THR A 92 -24.07 2.82 -14.54
C THR A 92 -24.72 1.69 -15.34
N ALA A 93 -24.02 0.58 -15.52
CA ALA A 93 -24.51 -0.60 -16.23
C ALA A 93 -24.88 -1.73 -15.27
N ALA A 94 -25.77 -2.62 -15.70
CA ALA A 94 -26.03 -3.86 -14.98
C ALA A 94 -24.74 -4.68 -14.83
N GLY A 95 -24.46 -5.16 -13.61
CA GLY A 95 -23.23 -5.87 -13.26
C GLY A 95 -22.11 -4.99 -12.69
N ASP A 96 -22.22 -3.66 -12.76
CA ASP A 96 -21.30 -2.76 -12.05
C ASP A 96 -21.40 -3.01 -10.53
N THR A 97 -20.26 -3.06 -9.85
CA THR A 97 -20.18 -3.27 -8.41
C THR A 97 -19.85 -1.97 -7.70
N PHE A 98 -20.39 -1.80 -6.50
CA PHE A 98 -20.19 -0.63 -5.69
C PHE A 98 -20.06 -0.99 -4.21
N ASP A 99 -19.24 -0.21 -3.52
CA ASP A 99 -19.13 -0.24 -2.07
C ASP A 99 -19.87 0.96 -1.49
N VAL A 100 -20.81 0.68 -0.59
CA VAL A 100 -21.53 1.69 0.18
C VAL A 100 -20.94 1.78 1.59
N THR A 101 -20.53 2.98 1.98
CA THR A 101 -19.87 3.27 3.26
C THR A 101 -20.55 4.41 4.01
N ASN A 102 -20.05 4.77 5.20
CA ASN A 102 -20.65 5.77 6.09
C ASN A 102 -22.02 5.33 6.62
N ALA A 103 -22.07 4.12 7.19
CA ALA A 103 -23.29 3.54 7.71
C ALA A 103 -23.98 4.49 8.70
N ARG A 104 -25.28 4.72 8.48
CA ARG A 104 -26.15 5.60 9.27
C ARG A 104 -25.61 7.04 9.44
N GLY A 105 -24.74 7.49 8.54
CA GLY A 105 -24.13 8.83 8.60
C GLY A 105 -23.11 9.02 9.73
N ARG A 106 -22.75 7.95 10.44
CA ARG A 106 -21.78 7.97 11.56
C ARG A 106 -20.51 7.17 11.27
N GLY A 107 -20.48 6.48 10.14
CA GLY A 107 -19.35 5.69 9.69
C GLY A 107 -18.23 6.52 9.09
N PHE A 108 -17.46 5.87 8.20
CA PHE A 108 -16.30 6.49 7.56
C PHE A 108 -16.52 6.68 6.07
N ARG A 109 -15.91 7.72 5.53
CA ARG A 109 -15.91 8.00 4.11
C ARG A 109 -14.79 7.22 3.40
N PRO A 110 -14.91 6.91 2.09
CA PRO A 110 -13.89 6.18 1.35
C PRO A 110 -12.46 6.78 1.47
N ASP A 111 -12.35 8.11 1.46
CA ASP A 111 -11.09 8.82 1.63
C ASP A 111 -10.47 8.62 3.03
N GLU A 112 -11.29 8.47 4.08
CA GLU A 112 -10.79 8.18 5.43
C GLU A 112 -10.14 6.79 5.51
N TYR A 113 -10.71 5.80 4.80
CA TYR A 113 -10.10 4.47 4.69
C TYR A 113 -8.75 4.53 3.96
N HIS A 114 -8.69 5.22 2.82
CA HIS A 114 -7.44 5.36 2.05
C HIS A 114 -6.37 6.08 2.86
N ALA A 115 -6.72 7.15 3.56
CA ALA A 115 -5.80 7.89 4.42
C ALA A 115 -5.27 6.99 5.55
N ALA A 116 -6.15 6.29 6.28
CA ALA A 116 -5.72 5.42 7.38
C ALA A 116 -4.77 4.30 6.91
N ILE A 117 -5.03 3.71 5.75
CA ILE A 117 -4.15 2.70 5.14
C ILE A 117 -2.79 3.32 4.76
N ASN A 118 -2.79 4.44 4.04
CA ASN A 118 -1.56 5.06 3.57
C ASN A 118 -0.69 5.61 4.70
N GLU A 119 -1.29 6.18 5.76
CA GLU A 119 -0.53 6.60 6.94
C GLU A 119 0.17 5.40 7.61
N LEU A 120 -0.51 4.25 7.72
CA LEU A 120 0.09 3.03 8.28
C LEU A 120 1.16 2.41 7.38
N ILE A 121 1.04 2.56 6.06
CA ILE A 121 2.09 2.16 5.11
C ILE A 121 3.37 2.97 5.39
N VAL A 122 3.24 4.27 5.62
CA VAL A 122 4.37 5.15 5.95
C VAL A 122 4.96 4.77 7.31
N GLU A 123 4.13 4.54 8.32
CA GLU A 123 4.57 4.18 9.69
C GLU A 123 5.13 2.76 9.81
N ALA A 124 4.78 1.86 8.90
CA ALA A 124 5.33 0.52 8.88
C ALA A 124 6.85 0.53 8.66
N TRP A 125 7.40 1.56 8.02
CA TRP A 125 8.84 1.80 7.98
C TRP A 125 9.30 2.42 9.32
N PRO A 126 10.37 1.93 9.95
CA PRO A 126 11.40 1.00 9.45
C PRO A 126 11.16 -0.49 9.73
N ALA A 127 10.07 -0.86 10.40
CA ALA A 127 9.80 -2.23 10.85
C ALA A 127 9.62 -3.20 9.68
N PHE A 128 8.80 -2.82 8.70
CA PHE A 128 8.60 -3.54 7.45
C PHE A 128 9.52 -2.99 6.36
N ALA A 129 10.39 -3.85 5.85
CA ALA A 129 11.29 -3.55 4.75
C ALA A 129 11.16 -4.61 3.65
N ILE A 130 11.11 -4.16 2.40
CA ILE A 130 11.03 -5.03 1.23
C ILE A 130 12.44 -5.29 0.73
N HIS A 131 12.80 -6.55 0.48
CA HIS A 131 14.06 -6.85 -0.19
C HIS A 131 13.98 -6.44 -1.66
N VAL A 132 14.92 -5.60 -2.09
CA VAL A 132 15.00 -5.09 -3.46
C VAL A 132 16.39 -5.37 -4.00
N GLU A 133 16.43 -5.88 -5.22
CA GLU A 133 17.64 -6.02 -6.02
C GLU A 133 17.57 -5.00 -7.17
N ASP A 134 18.60 -4.17 -7.28
CA ASP A 134 18.71 -3.13 -8.28
C ASP A 134 19.94 -3.36 -9.16
N GLY A 135 19.73 -3.52 -10.46
CA GLY A 135 20.80 -3.62 -11.44
C GLY A 135 21.31 -2.23 -11.79
N ALA A 136 22.19 -1.70 -10.96
CA ALA A 136 22.75 -0.34 -11.03
C ALA A 136 23.49 0.00 -12.35
N GLY A 137 23.68 -0.98 -13.23
CA GLY A 137 24.30 -0.82 -14.54
C GLY A 137 25.82 -1.03 -14.52
N THR A 138 26.49 -0.66 -15.60
CA THR A 138 27.94 -0.77 -15.71
C THR A 138 28.64 0.26 -14.83
N PHE A 139 29.59 -0.19 -14.02
CA PHE A 139 30.39 0.66 -13.15
C PHE A 139 31.60 1.26 -13.88
N ASP A 140 31.94 2.49 -13.53
CA ASP A 140 33.07 3.27 -14.07
C ASP A 140 33.98 3.72 -12.91
N ALA A 141 35.19 3.16 -12.85
CA ALA A 141 36.17 3.42 -11.80
C ALA A 141 36.73 4.86 -11.78
N ASP A 142 36.57 5.64 -12.85
CA ASP A 142 36.97 7.06 -12.90
C ASP A 142 35.96 7.95 -12.17
N THR A 143 34.68 7.60 -12.26
CA THR A 143 33.60 8.33 -11.56
C THR A 143 33.38 7.85 -10.13
N GLU A 144 33.66 6.57 -9.86
CA GLU A 144 33.45 5.87 -8.57
C GLU A 144 32.00 5.81 -8.09
N ASP A 145 31.06 6.38 -8.84
CA ASP A 145 29.69 6.67 -8.42
C ASP A 145 28.70 5.66 -9.01
N ILE A 146 27.84 5.13 -8.15
CA ILE A 146 26.68 4.33 -8.52
C ILE A 146 25.44 5.08 -8.09
N THR A 147 24.56 5.36 -9.04
CA THR A 147 23.23 5.92 -8.75
C THR A 147 22.32 4.82 -8.25
N VAL A 148 21.68 5.04 -7.10
CA VAL A 148 20.79 4.05 -6.48
C VAL A 148 19.34 4.36 -6.85
N ASP A 149 18.60 3.36 -7.32
CA ASP A 149 17.19 3.49 -7.66
C ASP A 149 16.37 4.07 -6.49
N ALA A 150 15.31 4.82 -6.81
CA ALA A 150 14.44 5.42 -5.82
C ALA A 150 13.68 4.42 -4.94
N ALA A 151 13.52 3.18 -5.40
CA ALA A 151 12.96 2.09 -4.64
C ALA A 151 13.86 1.64 -3.47
N LEU A 152 15.17 1.92 -3.50
CA LEU A 152 16.12 1.52 -2.46
C LEU A 152 16.34 2.64 -1.44
N ALA A 153 15.98 2.37 -0.18
CA ALA A 153 16.21 3.27 0.96
C ALA A 153 17.52 2.95 1.72
N ALA A 154 17.92 1.68 1.70
CA ALA A 154 19.16 1.20 2.30
C ALA A 154 19.76 0.07 1.48
N VAL A 155 21.08 -0.09 1.52
CA VAL A 155 21.82 -1.16 0.84
C VAL A 155 22.63 -1.93 1.87
N TYR A 156 22.64 -3.25 1.77
CA TYR A 156 23.44 -4.11 2.65
C TYR A 156 24.52 -4.89 1.90
N GLU A 157 24.39 -5.02 0.58
CA GLU A 157 25.32 -5.78 -0.25
C GLU A 157 25.42 -5.18 -1.65
N VAL A 158 26.65 -5.19 -2.17
CA VAL A 158 27.02 -4.68 -3.49
C VAL A 158 27.82 -5.80 -4.16
N GLU A 159 27.38 -6.21 -5.33
CA GLU A 159 27.95 -7.30 -6.11
C GLU A 159 28.22 -6.83 -7.53
N TRP A 160 29.23 -7.41 -8.19
CA TRP A 160 29.45 -7.20 -9.60
C TRP A 160 29.49 -8.54 -10.33
N THR A 161 29.06 -8.55 -11.58
CA THR A 161 29.04 -9.75 -12.42
C THR A 161 30.15 -9.67 -13.45
N ASP A 162 31.05 -10.66 -13.47
CA ASP A 162 32.13 -10.72 -14.45
C ASP A 162 31.65 -11.14 -15.85
N SER A 163 32.56 -11.11 -16.82
CA SER A 163 32.28 -11.51 -18.21
C SER A 163 31.88 -12.99 -18.37
N GLN A 164 32.09 -13.81 -17.34
CA GLN A 164 31.70 -15.23 -17.29
C GLN A 164 30.36 -15.43 -16.58
N GLY A 165 29.74 -14.36 -16.06
CA GLY A 165 28.48 -14.42 -15.32
C GLY A 165 28.65 -14.78 -13.83
N THR A 166 29.87 -14.76 -13.29
CA THR A 166 30.11 -15.03 -11.87
C THR A 166 29.87 -13.77 -11.05
N GLU A 167 29.09 -13.89 -9.97
CA GLU A 167 28.83 -12.81 -9.02
C GLU A 167 29.95 -12.71 -7.97
N HIS A 168 30.50 -11.51 -7.81
CA HIS A 168 31.55 -11.21 -6.85
C HIS A 168 31.11 -10.12 -5.89
N ARG A 169 31.25 -10.37 -4.59
CA ARG A 169 30.82 -9.43 -3.55
C ARG A 169 31.88 -8.37 -3.26
N ILE A 170 31.48 -7.11 -3.24
CA ILE A 170 32.31 -5.99 -2.79
C ILE A 170 32.11 -5.79 -1.28
N ARG A 171 33.22 -5.82 -0.52
CA ARG A 171 33.15 -5.58 0.92
C ARG A 171 32.73 -4.14 1.22
N GLY A 172 31.99 -3.95 2.31
CA GLY A 172 31.76 -2.61 2.86
C GLY A 172 33.10 -1.99 3.31
N SER A 173 33.31 -0.72 2.97
CA SER A 173 34.55 -0.02 3.37
C SER A 173 34.70 -0.03 4.89
N ASN A 174 35.90 -0.41 5.36
CA ASN A 174 36.32 -0.12 6.72
C ASN A 174 36.65 1.39 6.84
N ALA A 175 36.45 1.98 8.02
CA ALA A 175 36.67 3.42 8.20
C ALA A 175 38.15 3.84 8.07
N SER A 176 39.07 2.87 8.21
CA SER A 176 40.52 3.09 8.27
C SER A 176 41.19 3.10 6.90
N GLN A 177 40.78 2.26 5.95
CA GLN A 177 41.46 2.12 4.65
C GLN A 177 40.71 2.76 3.48
N ARG A 178 39.43 3.18 3.68
CA ARG A 178 38.57 3.72 2.62
C ARG A 178 38.61 2.83 1.36
N ASP A 179 38.59 1.51 1.56
CA ASP A 179 38.71 0.51 0.50
C ASP A 179 37.53 -0.46 0.59
N GLY A 180 36.65 -0.37 -0.41
CA GLY A 180 35.32 -1.00 -0.46
C GLY A 180 34.22 0.01 -0.77
N TRP A 181 32.96 -0.37 -0.55
CA TRP A 181 31.83 0.52 -0.84
C TRP A 181 31.37 1.38 0.35
N ILE A 182 30.93 2.60 0.06
CA ILE A 182 30.45 3.61 1.00
C ILE A 182 29.11 4.16 0.49
N ALA A 183 28.15 4.39 1.38
CA ALA A 183 26.92 5.08 1.02
C ALA A 183 27.12 6.60 1.10
N ASP A 184 26.59 7.33 0.12
CA ASP A 184 26.49 8.79 0.10
C ASP A 184 25.00 9.18 0.15
N PRO A 185 24.42 9.30 1.37
CA PRO A 185 22.99 9.53 1.54
C PRO A 185 22.52 10.88 1.02
N ALA A 186 23.42 11.87 0.96
CA ALA A 186 23.10 13.22 0.52
C ALA A 186 22.78 13.27 -0.98
N ASN A 187 23.41 12.39 -1.76
CA ASN A 187 23.26 12.35 -3.22
C ASN A 187 22.48 11.12 -3.71
N GLY A 188 22.06 10.21 -2.82
CA GLY A 188 21.38 8.98 -3.23
C GLY A 188 22.30 8.03 -3.99
N LYS A 189 23.59 8.01 -3.63
CA LYS A 189 24.63 7.28 -4.36
C LYS A 189 25.36 6.28 -3.47
N ILE A 190 25.97 5.29 -4.11
CA ILE A 190 27.00 4.45 -3.52
C ILE A 190 28.32 4.74 -4.22
N LYS A 191 29.40 4.80 -3.45
CA LYS A 191 30.75 4.98 -3.96
C LYS A 191 31.56 3.73 -3.74
N ILE A 192 32.25 3.24 -4.76
CA ILE A 192 33.25 2.17 -4.63
C ILE A 192 34.63 2.82 -4.69
N VAL A 193 35.35 2.77 -3.57
CA VAL A 193 36.61 3.50 -3.38
C VAL A 193 37.78 2.55 -3.10
N GLY A 194 38.99 3.05 -3.29
CA GLY A 194 40.23 2.32 -3.03
C GLY A 194 40.59 1.35 -4.15
N SER A 195 41.24 0.24 -3.81
CA SER A 195 41.57 -0.83 -4.77
C SER A 195 40.33 -1.62 -5.21
N ALA A 196 39.29 -1.66 -4.38
CA ALA A 196 38.06 -2.40 -4.65
C ALA A 196 37.27 -1.93 -5.89
N LYS A 197 37.62 -0.76 -6.47
CA LYS A 197 36.98 -0.24 -7.67
C LYS A 197 37.56 -0.78 -8.98
N LEU A 198 38.78 -1.35 -8.95
CA LEU A 198 39.49 -1.76 -10.16
C LEU A 198 38.92 -3.04 -10.79
N GLU A 199 38.44 -3.97 -9.97
CA GLU A 199 37.86 -5.23 -10.43
C GLU A 199 36.46 -5.07 -11.06
N PRO A 200 35.51 -4.30 -10.48
CA PRO A 200 34.20 -4.08 -11.08
C PRO A 200 34.21 -3.11 -12.28
N ASP A 201 35.33 -2.49 -12.63
CA ASP A 201 35.41 -1.51 -13.72
C ASP A 201 34.98 -2.12 -15.06
N GLY A 202 34.01 -1.49 -15.72
CA GLY A 202 33.41 -1.99 -16.96
C GLY A 202 32.45 -3.18 -16.79
N ASN A 203 32.21 -3.66 -15.56
CA ASN A 203 31.27 -4.74 -15.25
C ASN A 203 29.95 -4.21 -14.68
N THR A 204 28.89 -5.02 -14.76
CA THR A 204 27.58 -4.67 -14.20
C THR A 204 27.59 -4.84 -12.69
N VAL A 205 27.12 -3.83 -11.96
CA VAL A 205 26.95 -3.87 -10.52
C VAL A 205 25.48 -4.06 -10.15
N THR A 206 25.23 -4.92 -9.17
CA THR A 206 23.93 -5.19 -8.57
C THR A 206 23.96 -4.75 -7.10
N LEU A 207 22.95 -4.01 -6.69
CA LEU A 207 22.75 -3.56 -5.31
C LEU A 207 21.64 -4.40 -4.68
N LYS A 208 21.92 -4.97 -3.52
CA LYS A 208 20.92 -5.67 -2.70
C LYS A 208 20.63 -4.85 -1.45
N GLY A 209 19.36 -4.56 -1.24
CA GLY A 209 18.97 -3.62 -0.21
C GLY A 209 17.52 -3.74 0.24
N TYR A 210 17.12 -2.70 0.95
CA TYR A 210 15.79 -2.55 1.52
C TYR A 210 15.08 -1.37 0.89
N GLY A 211 13.92 -1.66 0.32
CA GLY A 211 12.95 -0.67 -0.14
C GLY A 211 11.80 -0.49 0.85
N ARG A 212 11.01 0.54 0.57
CA ARG A 212 9.76 0.85 1.29
C ARG A 212 8.56 0.55 0.41
N GLN A 213 7.43 0.24 1.03
CA GLN A 213 6.16 0.22 0.32
C GLN A 213 5.74 1.66 0.02
N ASP A 214 5.49 1.97 -1.24
CA ASP A 214 4.91 3.26 -1.61
C ASP A 214 3.42 3.33 -1.25
N THR A 215 2.93 4.54 -1.01
CA THR A 215 1.52 4.79 -0.76
C THR A 215 0.66 4.42 -1.97
N LEU A 216 -0.55 3.94 -1.71
CA LEU A 216 -1.47 3.46 -2.73
C LEU A 216 -2.33 4.61 -3.27
N SER A 217 -2.30 4.81 -4.59
CA SER A 217 -2.95 5.88 -5.33
C SER A 217 -4.20 5.44 -6.09
N ALA A 218 -4.22 4.21 -6.61
CA ALA A 218 -5.33 3.60 -7.31
C ALA A 218 -5.88 2.37 -6.56
N GLU A 219 -7.11 1.96 -6.88
CA GLU A 219 -7.76 0.78 -6.29
C GLU A 219 -7.03 -0.53 -6.62
N ALA A 220 -6.36 -0.57 -7.77
CA ALA A 220 -5.60 -1.72 -8.26
C ALA A 220 -4.18 -1.81 -7.68
N ASP A 221 -3.69 -0.76 -7.02
CA ASP A 221 -2.33 -0.73 -6.46
C ASP A 221 -2.19 -1.81 -5.40
N THR A 222 -1.10 -2.58 -5.49
CA THR A 222 -0.82 -3.70 -4.59
C THR A 222 0.00 -3.27 -3.40
N CYS A 223 -0.40 -3.75 -2.23
CA CYS A 223 0.33 -3.57 -0.98
C CYS A 223 1.02 -4.88 -0.62
N LEU A 224 2.32 -4.80 -0.35
CA LEU A 224 3.09 -5.93 0.13
C LEU A 224 2.99 -6.09 1.64
N ILE A 225 2.69 -5.04 2.41
CA ILE A 225 2.53 -5.16 3.87
C ILE A 225 1.45 -6.21 4.20
N PRO A 226 1.73 -7.16 5.12
CA PRO A 226 0.78 -8.21 5.47
C PRO A 226 -0.59 -7.67 5.88
N ALA A 227 -1.63 -8.06 5.13
CA ALA A 227 -3.00 -7.63 5.40
C ALA A 227 -3.50 -8.03 6.80
N ALA A 228 -2.98 -9.14 7.35
CA ALA A 228 -3.30 -9.62 8.70
C ALA A 228 -2.96 -8.59 9.80
N TRP A 229 -1.94 -7.75 9.58
CA TRP A 229 -1.60 -6.65 10.47
C TRP A 229 -2.24 -5.34 10.00
N LEU A 230 -2.13 -5.02 8.71
CA LEU A 230 -2.55 -3.72 8.18
C LEU A 230 -4.06 -3.46 8.33
N VAL A 231 -4.90 -4.49 8.10
CA VAL A 231 -6.37 -4.36 8.21
C VAL A 231 -6.81 -4.04 9.65
N PRO A 232 -6.46 -4.82 10.69
CA PRO A 232 -6.85 -4.48 12.06
C PRO A 232 -6.20 -3.19 12.55
N ALA A 233 -4.99 -2.84 12.09
CA ALA A 233 -4.35 -1.57 12.45
C ALA A 233 -5.11 -0.37 11.86
N ALA A 234 -5.51 -0.44 10.59
CA ALA A 234 -6.31 0.59 9.94
C ALA A 234 -7.70 0.72 10.60
N ALA A 235 -8.34 -0.41 10.90
CA ALA A 235 -9.61 -0.43 11.61
C ALA A 235 -9.49 0.17 13.03
N LEU A 236 -8.43 -0.14 13.78
CA LEU A 236 -8.18 0.43 15.10
C LEU A 236 -8.05 1.95 15.05
N ARG A 237 -7.29 2.45 14.07
CA ARG A 237 -7.09 3.89 13.84
C ARG A 237 -8.40 4.59 13.53
N LEU A 238 -9.18 4.03 12.61
CA LEU A 238 -10.51 4.56 12.27
C LEU A 238 -11.45 4.51 13.47
N ALA A 239 -11.54 3.38 14.18
CA ALA A 239 -12.37 3.24 15.37
C ALA A 239 -12.00 4.27 16.45
N THR A 240 -10.71 4.55 16.65
CA THR A 240 -10.23 5.58 17.58
C THR A 240 -10.70 6.97 17.16
N ARG A 241 -10.62 7.33 15.86
CA ARG A 241 -11.16 8.59 15.33
C ARG A 241 -12.69 8.65 15.44
N GLY A 242 -13.35 7.51 15.26
CA GLY A 242 -14.80 7.33 15.30
C GLY A 242 -15.42 7.40 16.69
N LEU A 243 -14.65 7.29 17.78
CA LEU A 243 -15.16 7.37 19.15
C LEU A 243 -16.00 8.63 19.42
N THR A 244 -15.63 9.75 18.79
CA THR A 244 -16.37 11.01 18.92
C THR A 244 -17.71 11.00 18.18
N ARG A 245 -17.86 10.15 17.16
CA ARG A 245 -19.07 10.00 16.33
C ARG A 245 -20.03 8.96 16.91
N ASP A 246 -19.49 7.83 17.37
CA ASP A 246 -20.27 6.69 17.86
C ASP A 246 -19.48 5.86 18.90
N PRO A 247 -19.44 6.32 20.16
CA PRO A 247 -18.65 5.66 21.20
C PRO A 247 -19.15 4.25 21.54
N ASP A 248 -20.47 4.02 21.45
CA ASP A 248 -21.09 2.73 21.75
C ASP A 248 -20.69 1.66 20.73
N ARG A 249 -20.56 2.06 19.46
CA ARG A 249 -20.11 1.16 18.39
C ARG A 249 -18.62 0.89 18.44
N TYR A 250 -17.79 1.93 18.58
CA TYR A 250 -16.34 1.79 18.41
C TYR A 250 -15.58 1.46 19.69
N GLY A 251 -16.08 1.89 20.86
CA GLY A 251 -15.44 1.64 22.16
C GLY A 251 -15.15 0.16 22.43
N PRO A 252 -16.15 -0.74 22.31
CA PRO A 252 -15.94 -2.17 22.51
C PRO A 252 -14.96 -2.81 21.53
N LEU A 253 -14.82 -2.25 20.32
CA LEU A 253 -13.96 -2.80 19.27
C LEU A 253 -12.47 -2.53 19.53
N LEU A 254 -12.12 -1.43 20.21
CA LEU A 254 -10.72 -1.04 20.39
C LEU A 254 -9.88 -2.13 21.05
N GLY A 255 -10.37 -2.74 22.13
CA GLY A 255 -9.63 -3.80 22.84
C GLY A 255 -9.50 -5.10 22.04
N VAL A 256 -10.42 -5.38 21.12
CA VAL A 256 -10.32 -6.52 20.21
C VAL A 256 -9.33 -6.23 19.10
N LEU A 257 -9.40 -5.03 18.51
CA LEU A 257 -8.53 -4.60 17.43
C LEU A 257 -7.08 -4.46 17.88
N GLN A 258 -6.83 -3.85 19.05
CA GLN A 258 -5.50 -3.74 19.63
C GLN A 258 -4.84 -5.12 19.81
N ARG A 259 -5.57 -6.08 20.41
CA ARG A 259 -5.04 -7.45 20.57
C ARG A 259 -4.68 -8.11 19.24
N ARG A 260 -5.48 -7.90 18.19
CA ARG A 260 -5.18 -8.42 16.84
C ARG A 260 -3.93 -7.76 16.24
N VAL A 261 -3.79 -6.44 16.42
CA VAL A 261 -2.58 -5.71 15.97
C VAL A 261 -1.35 -6.26 16.67
N ASP A 262 -1.38 -6.41 17.99
CA ASP A 262 -0.24 -6.91 18.77
C ASP A 262 0.12 -8.35 18.39
N GLN A 263 -0.89 -9.21 18.18
CA GLN A 263 -0.70 -10.60 17.75
C GLN A 263 -0.02 -10.70 16.38
N HIS A 264 -0.28 -9.76 15.47
CA HIS A 264 0.23 -9.79 14.10
C HIS A 264 1.45 -8.89 13.87
N PHE A 265 1.87 -8.08 14.85
CA PHE A 265 3.06 -7.23 14.74
C PHE A 265 4.35 -8.00 14.37
N PRO A 266 4.60 -9.23 14.87
CA PRO A 266 5.78 -9.99 14.45
C PRO A 266 5.83 -10.30 12.95
N LEU A 267 4.69 -10.28 12.25
CA LEU A 267 4.64 -10.55 10.80
C LEU A 267 5.22 -9.41 9.96
N ILE A 268 5.30 -8.20 10.51
CA ILE A 268 5.82 -7.04 9.79
C ILE A 268 7.29 -6.76 10.10
N ALA A 269 7.88 -7.44 11.10
CA ALA A 269 9.25 -7.20 11.51
C ALA A 269 10.23 -7.87 10.55
N THR A 270 10.85 -7.08 9.66
CA THR A 270 11.92 -7.57 8.79
C THR A 270 13.25 -7.58 9.54
N THR A 271 13.87 -8.76 9.68
CA THR A 271 15.24 -8.88 10.21
C THR A 271 16.22 -8.27 9.21
N ARG A 272 16.91 -7.20 9.63
CA ARG A 272 17.88 -6.50 8.77
C ARG A 272 19.22 -7.24 8.72
N ALA A 273 19.78 -7.34 7.53
CA ALA A 273 21.11 -7.87 7.30
C ALA A 273 22.15 -7.01 8.04
N PRO A 274 23.20 -7.61 8.64
CA PRO A 274 24.25 -6.87 9.32
C PRO A 274 25.01 -5.96 8.34
N GLY A 275 25.41 -4.77 8.80
CA GLY A 275 26.24 -3.85 8.01
C GLY A 275 25.49 -3.03 6.95
N TRP A 276 24.16 -3.01 6.97
CA TRP A 276 23.36 -2.16 6.08
C TRP A 276 23.71 -0.68 6.28
N LYS A 277 23.70 0.08 5.18
CA LYS A 277 23.91 1.53 5.16
C LYS A 277 22.68 2.21 4.53
N SER A 278 22.18 3.26 5.17
CA SER A 278 21.15 4.12 4.56
C SER A 278 21.76 4.83 3.35
N VAL A 279 21.01 4.90 2.25
CA VAL A 279 21.42 5.60 1.02
C VAL A 279 20.54 6.82 0.76
N ARG A 280 19.48 7.01 1.55
CA ARG A 280 18.63 8.20 1.52
C ARG A 280 18.23 8.55 2.94
N SER A 281 18.32 9.84 3.29
CA SER A 281 17.76 10.33 4.56
C SER A 281 16.25 10.06 4.56
N ALA A 282 15.77 9.44 5.65
CA ALA A 282 14.35 9.16 5.87
C ALA A 282 13.51 10.44 5.89
#